data_AF-A0A2E4Y7R2-F1
#
_entry.id   AF-A0A2E4Y7R2-F1
#
_cell.length_a   1.000
_cell.length_b   1.000
_cell.length_c   1.000
_cell.angle_alpha   90.00
_cell.angle_beta   90.00
_cell.angle_gamma   90.00
#
_symmetry.space_group_name_H-M   'P 1'
#
loop_
_entity.id
_entity.type
_entity.pdbx_description
1 polymer ?
#
loop_
_entity_poly.entity_id
_entity_poly.type
_entity_poly.pdbx_seq_one_letter_code
_entity_poly.pdbx_strand_id
1 'polypeptide(L)'
;MINKGKILKSVVTLILLGTSIIPTKAFVLLGSSAPPRYPSGDIQVKIVGNQTCSTITESTDELIEIAKEAVDDFWNTVHTSSINLMITGTVSASGKDIADFVSAASNNIVIGCSTDSIISSTTTIAVGGYSYSSNNLKGYVALNDHSGSPFPSLSRRDKVATLAHEIGHALGIGHSEKDFALMFYASGAVYNYLSQDDADAITYLYPHDSTFNGLGGNCSSISGPVGYDHMNNKDSKNKKSLLQIFSLVFSFCLVLFIRKTGKISKEFFKECYNLAYKLLLSKRPFAQEVEHKV
;
A
#
# COMPACT_ATOMS: atom_id res chain seq x y z
N MET A 1 -11.36 -54.34 -8.35
CA MET A 1 -12.12 -53.39 -9.20
C MET A 1 -12.20 -52.05 -8.47
N ILE A 2 -11.52 -51.02 -8.98
CA ILE A 2 -11.52 -49.67 -8.36
C ILE A 2 -12.80 -48.95 -8.81
N ASN A 3 -13.62 -48.51 -7.86
CA ASN A 3 -14.91 -47.89 -8.11
C ASN A 3 -14.73 -46.47 -8.68
N LYS A 4 -14.77 -46.35 -10.01
CA LYS A 4 -14.56 -45.11 -10.78
C LYS A 4 -15.47 -43.95 -10.35
N GLY A 5 -16.64 -44.23 -9.75
CA GLY A 5 -17.58 -43.22 -9.28
C GLY A 5 -17.13 -42.44 -8.03
N LYS A 6 -16.27 -43.03 -7.17
CA LYS A 6 -15.76 -42.35 -5.96
C LYS A 6 -14.61 -41.38 -6.28
N ILE A 7 -13.76 -41.70 -7.25
CA ILE A 7 -12.60 -40.87 -7.63
C ILE A 7 -13.05 -39.54 -8.27
N LEU A 8 -14.11 -39.57 -9.07
CA LEU A 8 -14.59 -38.38 -9.77
C LEU A 8 -15.24 -37.35 -8.85
N LYS A 9 -15.91 -37.78 -7.77
CA LYS A 9 -16.45 -36.88 -6.74
C LYS A 9 -15.33 -36.19 -5.95
N SER A 10 -14.24 -36.90 -5.64
CA SER A 10 -13.10 -36.32 -4.90
C SER A 10 -12.30 -35.29 -5.70
N VAL A 11 -12.13 -35.47 -7.02
CA VAL A 11 -11.36 -34.53 -7.85
C VAL A 11 -12.13 -33.23 -8.11
N VAL A 12 -13.45 -33.29 -8.26
CA VAL A 12 -14.28 -32.08 -8.45
C VAL A 12 -14.34 -31.22 -7.18
N THR A 13 -14.35 -31.85 -5.99
CA THR A 13 -14.27 -31.12 -4.71
C THR A 13 -12.90 -30.44 -4.51
N LEU A 14 -11.81 -31.05 -4.97
CA LEU A 14 -10.46 -30.49 -4.82
C LEU A 14 -10.23 -29.25 -5.71
N ILE A 15 -10.88 -29.18 -6.88
CA ILE A 15 -10.73 -28.05 -7.82
C ILE A 15 -11.58 -26.85 -7.39
N LEU A 16 -12.73 -27.06 -6.74
CA LEU A 16 -13.57 -25.98 -6.17
C LEU A 16 -12.99 -25.36 -4.88
N LEU A 17 -12.11 -26.08 -4.17
CA LEU A 17 -11.35 -25.54 -3.02
C LEU A 17 -10.13 -24.70 -3.43
N GLY A 18 -9.70 -24.77 -4.69
CA GLY A 18 -8.48 -24.09 -5.18
C GLY A 18 -8.68 -22.67 -5.69
N THR A 19 -9.92 -22.17 -5.83
CA THR A 19 -10.20 -20.91 -6.56
C THR A 19 -10.66 -19.74 -5.69
N SER A 20 -10.64 -19.86 -4.36
CA SER A 20 -11.31 -18.88 -3.49
C SER A 20 -10.45 -18.35 -2.34
N ILE A 21 -9.13 -18.30 -2.51
CA ILE A 21 -8.28 -17.51 -1.61
C ILE A 21 -8.01 -16.17 -2.30
N ILE A 22 -9.03 -15.30 -2.35
CA ILE A 22 -8.75 -13.90 -2.65
C ILE A 22 -8.13 -13.35 -1.37
N PRO A 23 -6.85 -12.94 -1.36
CA PRO A 23 -6.28 -12.29 -0.20
C PRO A 23 -7.06 -11.00 0.04
N THR A 24 -7.92 -11.02 1.06
CA THR A 24 -8.52 -9.80 1.60
C THR A 24 -7.37 -8.98 2.14
N LYS A 25 -7.20 -7.76 1.65
CA LYS A 25 -6.15 -6.86 2.12
C LYS A 25 -6.36 -6.63 3.61
N ALA A 26 -5.36 -6.94 4.41
CA ALA A 26 -5.48 -6.97 5.87
C ALA A 26 -5.22 -5.61 6.54
N PHE A 27 -4.87 -4.58 5.74
CA PHE A 27 -4.53 -3.25 6.23
C PHE A 27 -5.65 -2.23 5.98
N VAL A 28 -5.68 -1.19 6.82
CA VAL A 28 -6.63 -0.07 6.75
C VAL A 28 -5.94 1.16 6.18
N LEU A 29 -6.64 1.91 5.32
CA LEU A 29 -6.18 3.19 4.79
C LEU A 29 -7.03 4.32 5.35
N LEU A 30 -6.45 5.49 5.55
CA LEU A 30 -7.20 6.68 5.92
C LEU A 30 -8.02 7.18 4.73
N GLY A 31 -9.33 7.37 4.91
CA GLY A 31 -10.21 7.94 3.87
C GLY A 31 -10.83 6.90 2.94
N SER A 32 -11.06 7.30 1.67
CA SER A 32 -11.70 6.44 0.67
C SER A 32 -10.75 5.33 0.17
N SER A 33 -11.22 4.44 -0.71
CA SER A 33 -10.42 3.34 -1.28
C SER A 33 -9.18 3.78 -2.09
N ALA A 34 -9.02 5.08 -2.34
CA ALA A 34 -7.88 5.68 -3.01
C ALA A 34 -7.48 6.97 -2.28
N PRO A 35 -6.78 6.87 -1.13
CA PRO A 35 -6.32 8.05 -0.42
C PRO A 35 -5.38 8.89 -1.28
N PRO A 36 -5.34 10.22 -1.05
CA PRO A 36 -4.30 11.08 -1.60
C PRO A 36 -2.91 10.56 -1.26
N ARG A 37 -1.96 10.74 -2.17
CA ARG A 37 -0.58 10.29 -2.01
C ARG A 37 0.37 11.41 -2.38
N TYR A 38 1.56 11.41 -1.78
CA TYR A 38 2.61 12.33 -2.22
C TYR A 38 2.97 12.03 -3.68
N PRO A 39 3.19 13.08 -4.50
CA PRO A 39 3.45 12.91 -5.93
C PRO A 39 4.81 12.27 -6.23
N SER A 40 5.77 12.37 -5.30
CA SER A 40 7.10 11.74 -5.36
C SER A 40 7.28 10.72 -4.24
N GLY A 41 8.12 9.72 -4.48
CA GLY A 41 8.61 8.82 -3.42
C GLY A 41 9.51 9.54 -2.42
N ASP A 42 10.27 10.54 -2.87
CA ASP A 42 11.08 11.40 -2.01
C ASP A 42 10.18 12.39 -1.25
N ILE A 43 9.97 12.13 0.04
CA ILE A 43 9.08 12.92 0.90
C ILE A 43 9.91 13.58 2.00
N GLN A 44 9.83 14.91 2.09
CA GLN A 44 10.50 15.65 3.15
C GLN A 44 9.71 15.56 4.45
N VAL A 45 10.41 15.36 5.56
CA VAL A 45 9.90 15.49 6.92
C VAL A 45 10.65 16.65 7.58
N LYS A 46 9.93 17.58 8.20
CA LYS A 46 10.50 18.79 8.80
C LYS A 46 9.97 18.99 10.22
N ILE A 47 10.83 19.49 11.09
CA ILE A 47 10.45 19.79 12.48
C ILE A 47 10.15 21.29 12.61
N VAL A 48 9.13 21.67 13.37
CA VAL A 48 8.87 23.09 13.65
C VAL A 48 9.98 23.63 14.56
N GLY A 49 10.80 24.54 14.04
CA GLY A 49 12.01 25.03 14.72
C GLY A 49 11.84 26.33 15.50
N ASN A 50 10.75 27.07 15.27
CA ASN A 50 10.47 28.36 15.92
C ASN A 50 9.56 28.24 17.15
N GLN A 51 9.39 27.04 17.70
CA GLN A 51 8.49 26.77 18.82
C GLN A 51 9.25 26.14 19.98
N THR A 52 8.92 26.60 21.19
CA THR A 52 9.35 25.96 22.43
C THR A 52 8.21 25.12 22.96
N CYS A 53 8.45 23.84 23.19
CA CYS A 53 7.50 22.94 23.82
C CYS A 53 7.51 23.19 25.33
N SER A 54 6.34 23.32 25.95
CA SER A 54 6.23 23.63 27.38
C SER A 54 6.37 22.37 28.25
N THR A 55 5.90 21.24 27.73
CA THR A 55 5.84 19.95 28.45
C THR A 55 6.85 18.95 27.88
N ILE A 56 7.06 18.97 26.56
CA ILE A 56 8.03 18.10 25.89
C ILE A 56 9.45 18.63 26.14
N THR A 57 10.32 17.77 26.66
CA THR A 57 11.66 18.15 27.14
C THR A 57 12.74 18.08 26.06
N GLU A 58 12.47 17.35 24.99
CA GLU A 58 13.34 17.18 23.84
C GLU A 58 13.57 18.52 23.14
N SER A 59 14.83 18.84 22.85
CA SER A 59 15.16 19.97 21.99
C SER A 59 14.72 19.70 20.54
N THR A 60 14.68 20.74 19.70
CA THR A 60 14.43 20.57 18.26
C THR A 60 15.41 19.60 17.61
N ASP A 61 16.69 19.64 17.98
CA ASP A 61 17.72 18.74 17.45
C ASP A 61 17.47 17.29 17.90
N GLU A 62 17.07 17.09 19.15
CA GLU A 62 16.71 15.76 19.65
C GLU A 62 15.47 15.21 18.95
N LEU A 63 14.46 16.04 18.68
CA LEU A 63 13.29 15.66 17.89
C LEU A 63 13.65 15.31 16.44
N ILE A 64 14.62 16.01 15.84
CA ILE A 64 15.16 15.68 14.52
C ILE A 64 15.77 14.27 14.52
N GLU A 65 16.59 13.94 15.52
CA GLU A 65 17.22 12.61 15.63
C GLU A 65 16.19 11.50 15.88
N ILE A 66 15.20 11.71 16.77
CA ILE A 66 14.12 10.73 17.00
C ILE A 66 13.30 10.53 15.72
N ALA A 67 12.97 11.61 14.99
CA ALA A 67 12.23 11.51 13.73
C ALA A 67 13.04 10.77 12.65
N LYS A 68 14.36 10.97 12.62
CA LYS A 68 15.27 10.27 11.71
C LYS A 68 15.29 8.78 11.99
N GLU A 69 15.45 8.38 13.25
CA GLU A 69 15.34 6.97 13.66
C GLU A 69 13.96 6.40 13.28
N ALA A 70 12.87 7.15 13.47
CA ALA A 70 11.52 6.68 13.15
C ALA A 70 11.34 6.40 11.66
N VAL A 71 11.94 7.24 10.81
CA VAL A 71 11.90 7.08 9.36
C VAL A 71 12.82 5.93 8.90
N ASP A 72 14.06 5.89 9.39
CA ASP A 72 15.09 4.97 8.93
C ASP A 72 14.86 3.53 9.43
N ASP A 73 14.40 3.35 10.68
CA ASP A 73 14.18 2.02 11.27
C ASP A 73 12.88 1.36 10.81
N PHE A 74 11.90 2.13 10.31
CA PHE A 74 10.59 1.62 9.92
C PHE A 74 10.33 1.84 8.44
N TRP A 75 9.92 3.03 8.04
CA TRP A 75 9.32 3.26 6.72
C TRP A 75 10.30 3.10 5.55
N ASN A 76 11.54 3.55 5.71
CA ASN A 76 12.59 3.41 4.68
C ASN A 76 13.13 1.97 4.55
N THR A 77 12.75 1.06 5.45
CA THR A 77 13.16 -0.36 5.38
C THR A 77 12.32 -1.18 4.39
N VAL A 78 11.17 -0.66 3.93
CA VAL A 78 10.23 -1.41 3.09
C VAL A 78 10.64 -1.33 1.62
N HIS A 79 11.48 -2.26 1.17
CA HIS A 79 12.04 -2.28 -0.19
C HIS A 79 11.01 -2.43 -1.33
N THR A 80 9.80 -2.89 -1.03
CA THR A 80 8.70 -2.97 -2.00
C THR A 80 7.97 -1.64 -2.18
N SER A 81 8.26 -0.66 -1.33
CA SER A 81 7.75 0.69 -1.42
C SER A 81 8.74 1.59 -2.19
N SER A 82 8.22 2.57 -2.93
CA SER A 82 9.02 3.62 -3.59
C SER A 82 9.29 4.82 -2.69
N ILE A 83 8.79 4.83 -1.45
CA ILE A 83 9.05 5.98 -0.55
C ILE A 83 10.51 6.05 -0.14
N ASN A 84 10.96 7.28 0.03
CA ASN A 84 12.21 7.67 0.64
C ASN A 84 11.93 8.91 1.48
N LEU A 85 11.74 8.72 2.77
CA LEU A 85 11.50 9.81 3.71
C LEU A 85 12.83 10.42 4.12
N MET A 86 12.91 11.75 4.09
CA MET A 86 14.13 12.49 4.40
C MET A 86 13.85 13.57 5.43
N ILE A 87 14.54 13.51 6.57
CA ILE A 87 14.50 14.59 7.55
C ILE A 87 15.34 15.76 7.02
N THR A 88 14.70 16.90 6.72
CA THR A 88 15.32 18.02 5.97
C THR A 88 15.39 19.33 6.76
N GLY A 89 15.69 19.24 8.05
CA GLY A 89 15.84 20.40 8.94
C GLY A 89 14.50 20.91 9.47
N THR A 90 14.37 22.24 9.59
CA THR A 90 13.23 22.87 10.27
C THR A 90 12.33 23.68 9.35
N VAL A 91 11.11 23.93 9.82
CA VAL A 91 10.14 24.87 9.24
C VAL A 91 9.63 25.83 10.33
N SER A 92 9.04 26.95 9.95
CA SER A 92 8.31 27.82 10.87
C SER A 92 6.81 27.60 10.76
N ALA A 93 6.12 27.54 11.90
CA ALA A 93 4.66 27.56 11.98
C ALA A 93 4.18 28.78 12.77
N SER A 94 3.01 29.31 12.41
CA SER A 94 2.40 30.50 13.02
C SER A 94 1.94 30.29 14.46
N GLY A 95 1.65 29.04 14.82
CA GLY A 95 1.12 28.65 16.13
C GLY A 95 1.23 27.14 16.33
N LYS A 96 0.69 26.67 17.46
CA LYS A 96 0.80 25.27 17.91
C LYS A 96 -0.45 24.43 17.58
N ASP A 97 -1.38 24.95 16.77
CA ASP A 97 -2.56 24.20 16.38
C ASP A 97 -2.26 23.33 15.16
N ILE A 98 -3.03 22.25 14.97
CA ILE A 98 -2.82 21.34 13.83
C ILE A 98 -2.96 22.11 12.50
N ALA A 99 -3.85 23.09 12.44
CA ALA A 99 -4.04 23.95 11.28
C ALA A 99 -2.78 24.76 10.91
N ASP A 100 -1.98 25.16 11.89
CA ASP A 100 -0.71 25.87 11.65
C ASP A 100 0.32 24.93 11.02
N PHE A 101 0.39 23.67 11.47
CA PHE A 101 1.30 22.67 10.90
C PHE A 101 0.92 22.32 9.47
N VAL A 102 -0.38 22.12 9.20
CA VAL A 102 -0.91 21.91 7.85
C VAL A 102 -0.60 23.11 6.95
N SER A 103 -0.68 24.33 7.49
CA SER A 103 -0.35 25.56 6.75
C SER A 103 1.14 25.65 6.42
N ALA A 104 2.01 25.27 7.36
CA ALA A 104 3.47 25.20 7.17
C ALA A 104 3.90 24.07 6.21
N ALA A 105 3.11 23.01 6.11
CA ALA A 105 3.37 21.89 5.21
C ALA A 105 3.13 22.26 3.73
N SER A 106 3.99 21.73 2.86
CA SER A 106 3.87 21.88 1.39
C SER A 106 4.51 20.70 0.68
N ASN A 107 3.70 19.69 0.32
CA ASN A 107 4.16 18.39 -0.19
C ASN A 107 5.25 17.76 0.71
N ASN A 108 5.08 17.90 2.02
CA ASN A 108 5.97 17.39 3.04
C ASN A 108 5.17 17.08 4.31
N ILE A 109 5.84 16.47 5.29
CA ILE A 109 5.30 16.18 6.62
C ILE A 109 5.93 17.17 7.61
N VAL A 110 5.11 17.83 8.41
CA VAL A 110 5.57 18.75 9.47
C VAL A 110 5.30 18.15 10.85
N ILE A 111 6.33 18.05 11.68
CA ILE A 111 6.24 17.55 13.07
C ILE A 111 6.43 18.72 14.02
N GLY A 112 5.53 18.87 15.00
CA GLY A 112 5.62 19.94 15.99
C GLY A 112 4.90 19.62 17.30
N CYS A 113 5.21 20.40 18.32
CA CYS A 113 4.55 20.36 19.62
C CYS A 113 3.24 21.14 19.57
N SER A 114 2.14 20.47 19.85
CA SER A 114 0.81 21.03 19.68
C SER A 114 0.07 21.18 21.01
N THR A 115 -0.61 22.31 21.13
CA THR A 115 -1.54 22.62 22.23
C THR A 115 -2.98 22.61 21.73
N ASP A 116 -3.25 21.98 20.57
CA ASP A 116 -4.58 21.90 19.99
C ASP A 116 -5.51 21.17 20.96
N SER A 117 -6.74 21.66 21.10
CA SER A 117 -7.76 21.06 21.96
C SER A 117 -8.13 19.63 21.56
N ILE A 118 -7.93 19.26 20.29
CA ILE A 118 -8.24 17.90 19.79
C ILE A 118 -7.34 16.84 20.45
N ILE A 119 -6.14 17.23 20.88
CA ILE A 119 -5.16 16.31 21.49
C ILE A 119 -4.94 16.57 22.98
N SER A 120 -5.81 17.33 23.64
CA SER A 120 -5.62 17.73 25.04
C SER A 120 -5.84 16.62 26.07
N SER A 121 -6.20 15.41 25.65
CA SER A 121 -6.34 14.27 26.56
C SER A 121 -4.98 13.83 27.12
N THR A 122 -4.91 13.54 28.41
CA THR A 122 -3.71 12.98 29.05
C THR A 122 -3.39 11.56 28.60
N THR A 123 -4.29 10.90 27.88
CA THR A 123 -4.05 9.57 27.29
C THR A 123 -3.58 9.64 25.84
N THR A 124 -3.67 10.81 25.20
CA THR A 124 -3.21 11.01 23.82
C THR A 124 -1.74 11.41 23.84
N ILE A 125 -0.90 10.67 23.12
CA ILE A 125 0.54 10.93 23.07
C ILE A 125 0.87 11.89 21.93
N ALA A 126 0.34 11.60 20.74
CA ALA A 126 0.48 12.38 19.53
C ALA A 126 -0.70 12.09 18.60
N VAL A 127 -0.85 12.90 17.55
CA VAL A 127 -1.77 12.64 16.44
C VAL A 127 -1.11 13.02 15.12
N GLY A 128 -1.12 12.09 14.18
CA GLY A 128 -0.70 12.26 12.80
C GLY A 128 -1.88 12.30 11.83
N GLY A 129 -1.63 12.86 10.67
CA GLY A 129 -2.63 12.89 9.61
C GLY A 129 -2.17 13.70 8.41
N TYR A 130 -3.10 13.93 7.49
CA TYR A 130 -2.83 14.75 6.31
C TYR A 130 -4.04 15.61 5.95
N SER A 131 -3.75 16.70 5.24
CA SER A 131 -4.75 17.48 4.52
C SER A 131 -4.39 17.48 3.03
N TYR A 132 -5.40 17.37 2.17
CA TYR A 132 -5.20 17.37 0.73
C TYR A 132 -6.04 18.47 0.09
N SER A 133 -5.39 19.43 -0.54
CA SER A 133 -6.05 20.51 -1.26
C SER A 133 -5.21 20.96 -2.45
N SER A 134 -5.84 21.32 -3.56
CA SER A 134 -5.16 21.86 -4.75
C SER A 134 -3.95 21.04 -5.22
N ASN A 135 -4.06 19.71 -5.20
CA ASN A 135 -2.99 18.78 -5.57
C ASN A 135 -1.73 18.87 -4.67
N ASN A 136 -1.89 19.37 -3.46
CA ASN A 136 -0.85 19.48 -2.45
C ASN A 136 -1.23 18.63 -1.25
N LEU A 137 -0.43 17.60 -0.97
CA LEU A 137 -0.60 16.75 0.21
C LEU A 137 0.25 17.32 1.35
N LYS A 138 -0.41 17.60 2.47
CA LYS A 138 0.17 18.28 3.63
C LYS A 138 0.07 17.36 4.83
N GLY A 139 1.14 16.64 5.13
CA GLY A 139 1.21 15.77 6.30
C GLY A 139 1.54 16.57 7.56
N TYR A 140 1.02 16.10 8.70
CA TYR A 140 1.37 16.65 9.99
C TYR A 140 1.52 15.55 11.04
N VAL A 141 2.34 15.82 12.04
CA VAL A 141 2.43 15.08 13.30
C VAL A 141 2.42 16.09 14.44
N ALA A 142 1.43 15.99 15.30
CA ALA A 142 1.21 16.87 16.43
C ALA A 142 1.50 16.13 17.74
N LEU A 143 2.64 16.43 18.35
CA LEU A 143 3.02 15.89 19.65
C LEU A 143 2.23 16.61 20.75
N ASN A 144 1.62 15.87 21.68
CA ASN A 144 0.82 16.48 22.74
C ASN A 144 1.72 17.27 23.72
N ASP A 145 1.64 18.60 23.68
CA ASP A 145 2.39 19.51 24.55
C ASP A 145 1.56 20.02 25.76
N HIS A 146 0.37 19.44 25.98
CA HIS A 146 -0.44 19.74 27.17
C HIS A 146 0.17 19.14 28.44
N SER A 147 -0.09 19.79 29.57
CA SER A 147 0.32 19.29 30.88
C SER A 147 -0.24 17.90 31.14
N GLY A 148 0.62 16.96 31.56
CA GLY A 148 0.23 15.56 31.79
C GLY A 148 0.27 14.70 30.52
N SER A 149 0.78 15.22 29.40
CA SER A 149 1.12 14.41 28.23
C SER A 149 2.06 13.25 28.62
N PRO A 150 1.82 12.01 28.12
CA PRO A 150 2.72 10.89 28.38
C PRO A 150 4.03 10.97 27.60
N PHE A 151 4.09 11.75 26.51
CA PHE A 151 5.24 11.75 25.60
C PHE A 151 6.60 11.94 26.30
N PRO A 152 6.77 12.90 27.24
CA PRO A 152 8.08 13.13 27.85
C PRO A 152 8.59 11.94 28.68
N SER A 153 7.69 11.15 29.27
CA SER A 153 8.05 10.00 30.12
C SER A 153 8.30 8.71 29.35
N LEU A 154 8.02 8.70 28.05
CA LEU A 154 8.31 7.56 27.18
C LEU A 154 9.81 7.30 27.07
N SER A 155 10.19 6.03 26.92
CA SER A 155 11.55 5.66 26.54
C SER A 155 11.87 6.23 25.15
N ARG A 156 13.16 6.41 24.82
CA ARG A 156 13.56 6.85 23.47
C ARG A 156 12.93 5.97 22.39
N ARG A 157 12.95 4.65 22.59
CA ARG A 157 12.40 3.71 21.59
C ARG A 157 10.89 3.88 21.42
N ASP A 158 10.16 4.12 22.51
CA ASP A 158 8.73 4.37 22.43
C ASP A 158 8.44 5.70 21.72
N LYS A 159 9.24 6.75 21.95
CA LYS A 159 9.13 8.03 21.20
C LYS A 159 9.35 7.83 19.70
N VAL A 160 10.36 7.05 19.33
CA VAL A 160 10.65 6.68 17.94
C VAL A 160 9.48 5.92 17.32
N ALA A 161 8.95 4.89 18.01
CA ALA A 161 7.80 4.12 17.53
C ALA A 161 6.52 4.97 17.42
N THR A 162 6.27 5.87 18.38
CA THR A 162 5.17 6.84 18.31
C THR A 162 5.31 7.73 17.09
N LEU A 163 6.47 8.35 16.86
CA LEU A 163 6.66 9.18 15.66
C LEU A 163 6.49 8.37 14.37
N ALA A 164 7.00 7.13 14.34
CA ALA A 164 6.82 6.26 13.19
C ALA A 164 5.34 5.97 12.92
N HIS A 165 4.55 5.66 13.95
CA HIS A 165 3.10 5.47 13.86
C HIS A 165 2.40 6.70 13.27
N GLU A 166 2.65 7.89 13.82
CA GLU A 166 2.01 9.11 13.34
C GLU A 166 2.45 9.50 11.92
N ILE A 167 3.71 9.22 11.55
CA ILE A 167 4.18 9.36 10.16
C ILE A 167 3.39 8.43 9.23
N GLY A 168 3.06 7.21 9.67
CA GLY A 168 2.18 6.29 8.95
C GLY A 168 0.82 6.91 8.61
N HIS A 169 0.22 7.61 9.58
CA HIS A 169 -1.00 8.39 9.33
C HIS A 169 -0.78 9.53 8.33
N ALA A 170 0.34 10.26 8.44
CA ALA A 170 0.68 11.32 7.50
C ALA A 170 0.96 10.81 6.07
N LEU A 171 1.26 9.52 5.90
CA LEU A 171 1.41 8.82 4.62
C LEU A 171 0.08 8.28 4.06
N GLY A 172 -0.98 8.25 4.86
CA GLY A 172 -2.32 7.76 4.49
C GLY A 172 -2.69 6.38 5.03
N ILE A 173 -1.91 5.82 5.96
CA ILE A 173 -2.18 4.51 6.56
C ILE A 173 -3.08 4.67 7.78
N GLY A 174 -4.15 3.88 7.87
CA GLY A 174 -5.08 3.89 9.00
C GLY A 174 -4.64 2.91 10.10
N HIS A 175 -5.42 2.85 11.19
CA HIS A 175 -5.11 1.89 12.25
C HIS A 175 -5.29 0.44 11.80
N SER A 176 -4.33 -0.41 12.11
CA SER A 176 -4.44 -1.86 11.97
C SER A 176 -5.29 -2.46 13.09
N GLU A 177 -5.96 -3.59 12.81
CA GLU A 177 -6.65 -4.41 13.83
C GLU A 177 -5.70 -5.39 14.53
N LYS A 178 -4.46 -5.53 14.04
CA LYS A 178 -3.45 -6.45 14.56
C LYS A 178 -2.64 -5.78 15.66
N ASP A 179 -2.70 -6.31 16.87
CA ASP A 179 -2.02 -5.79 18.07
C ASP A 179 -0.48 -5.79 18.00
N PHE A 180 0.10 -6.48 17.03
CA PHE A 180 1.55 -6.50 16.77
C PHE A 180 1.98 -5.55 15.63
N ALA A 181 1.04 -4.89 14.94
CA ALA A 181 1.35 -3.95 13.88
C ALA A 181 1.75 -2.59 14.46
N LEU A 182 2.68 -1.89 13.81
CA LEU A 182 3.06 -0.54 14.24
C LEU A 182 1.82 0.36 14.24
N MET A 183 0.95 0.21 13.25
CA MET A 183 -0.28 1.00 13.12
C MET A 183 -1.43 0.53 14.03
N PHE A 184 -1.21 -0.33 15.03
CA PHE A 184 -2.27 -0.67 15.98
C PHE A 184 -2.66 0.54 16.84
N TYR A 185 -3.95 0.76 17.03
CA TYR A 185 -4.50 1.99 17.65
C TYR A 185 -4.16 2.19 19.14
N ALA A 186 -3.71 1.14 19.85
CA ALA A 186 -3.43 1.20 21.27
C ALA A 186 -1.93 1.26 21.55
N SER A 187 -1.52 2.14 22.46
CA SER A 187 -0.16 2.18 23.00
C SER A 187 0.14 0.95 23.85
N GLY A 188 1.33 0.34 23.70
CA GLY A 188 1.81 -0.66 24.66
C GLY A 188 2.55 -1.86 24.08
N ALA A 189 2.54 -2.06 22.75
CA ALA A 189 3.43 -3.04 22.14
C ALA A 189 4.76 -2.36 21.76
N VAL A 190 5.86 -2.94 22.24
CA VAL A 190 7.21 -2.50 21.89
C VAL A 190 7.47 -2.93 20.44
N TYR A 191 7.35 -1.99 19.51
CA TYR A 191 7.56 -2.28 18.09
C TYR A 191 9.04 -2.07 17.73
N ASN A 192 9.75 -3.16 17.49
CA ASN A 192 11.14 -3.12 17.03
C ASN A 192 11.24 -3.14 15.50
N TYR A 193 10.14 -3.43 14.80
CA TYR A 193 10.11 -3.61 13.35
C TYR A 193 8.69 -3.36 12.82
N LEU A 194 8.57 -3.05 11.52
CA LEU A 194 7.27 -3.03 10.83
C LEU A 194 6.71 -4.44 10.70
N SER A 195 5.39 -4.58 10.90
CA SER A 195 4.72 -5.83 10.57
C SER A 195 4.52 -5.95 9.05
N GLN A 196 4.21 -7.16 8.59
CA GLN A 196 3.82 -7.36 7.19
C GLN A 196 2.57 -6.53 6.82
N ASP A 197 1.68 -6.27 7.79
CA ASP A 197 0.47 -5.48 7.56
C ASP A 197 0.81 -4.03 7.19
N ASP A 198 1.73 -3.43 7.94
CA ASP A 198 2.21 -2.07 7.72
C ASP A 198 3.01 -1.98 6.41
N ALA A 199 3.86 -2.97 6.15
CA ALA A 199 4.66 -3.08 4.93
C ALA A 199 3.78 -3.23 3.67
N ASP A 200 2.71 -4.03 3.74
CA ASP A 200 1.74 -4.20 2.66
C ASP A 200 0.94 -2.91 2.42
N ALA A 201 0.57 -2.20 3.49
CA ALA A 201 -0.14 -0.93 3.41
C ALA A 201 0.69 0.13 2.67
N ILE A 202 1.95 0.32 3.08
CA ILE A 202 2.81 1.33 2.45
C ILE A 202 3.18 0.94 1.02
N THR A 203 3.43 -0.34 0.76
CA THR A 203 3.68 -0.86 -0.60
C THR A 203 2.47 -0.66 -1.52
N TYR A 204 1.26 -0.80 -0.99
CA TYR A 204 0.05 -0.52 -1.77
C TYR A 204 -0.09 0.95 -2.14
N LEU A 205 0.21 1.84 -1.20
CA LEU A 205 0.14 3.28 -1.44
C LEU A 205 1.26 3.73 -2.38
N TYR A 206 2.49 3.31 -2.13
CA TYR A 206 3.66 3.77 -2.85
C TYR A 206 4.40 2.56 -3.42
N PRO A 207 3.82 1.86 -4.42
CA PRO A 207 4.50 0.69 -4.97
C PRO A 207 5.84 1.11 -5.58
N HIS A 208 6.88 0.33 -5.32
CA HIS A 208 8.07 0.40 -6.15
C HIS A 208 7.72 -0.20 -7.50
N ASP A 209 7.90 0.58 -8.58
CA ASP A 209 7.82 0.03 -9.93
C ASP A 209 8.96 -0.99 -10.05
N SER A 210 8.63 -2.28 -9.91
CA SER A 210 9.52 -3.32 -10.34
C SER A 210 9.52 -3.25 -11.87
N THR A 211 10.44 -2.45 -12.42
CA THR A 211 10.89 -2.64 -13.80
C THR A 211 11.61 -3.99 -13.85
N PHE A 212 10.85 -5.08 -13.72
CA PHE A 212 11.29 -6.43 -13.85
C PHE A 212 11.42 -6.71 -15.35
N ASN A 213 12.39 -6.07 -15.99
CA ASN A 213 12.98 -6.31 -17.31
C ASN A 213 12.19 -7.20 -18.30
N GLY A 214 10.91 -6.89 -18.54
CA GLY A 214 10.08 -7.47 -19.59
C GLY A 214 9.89 -9.00 -19.61
N LEU A 215 10.26 -9.78 -18.57
CA LEU A 215 10.44 -11.24 -18.72
C LEU A 215 9.79 -12.16 -17.69
N GLY A 216 8.93 -11.68 -16.79
CA GLY A 216 8.22 -12.60 -15.88
C GLY A 216 7.11 -11.90 -15.14
N GLY A 217 5.90 -12.45 -15.21
CA GLY A 217 4.67 -11.79 -14.80
C GLY A 217 4.67 -11.31 -13.34
N ASN A 218 4.22 -10.07 -13.15
CA ASN A 218 3.86 -9.51 -11.85
C ASN A 218 2.82 -10.41 -11.16
N CYS A 219 3.26 -11.17 -10.16
CA CYS A 219 2.35 -11.86 -9.25
C CYS A 219 1.79 -10.96 -8.14
N SER A 220 2.07 -9.65 -8.10
CA SER A 220 1.58 -8.81 -6.99
C SER A 220 1.37 -7.30 -7.23
N SER A 221 1.19 -6.84 -8.47
CA SER A 221 0.77 -5.44 -8.69
C SER A 221 -0.72 -5.38 -9.03
N ILE A 222 -1.58 -5.24 -8.02
CA ILE A 222 -2.95 -4.77 -8.24
C ILE A 222 -2.82 -3.30 -8.62
N SER A 223 -3.04 -2.98 -9.90
CA SER A 223 -3.24 -1.62 -10.36
C SER A 223 -4.39 -1.00 -9.58
N GLY A 224 -4.08 -0.15 -8.61
CA GLY A 224 -5.05 0.77 -8.05
C GLY A 224 -5.57 1.71 -9.15
N PRO A 225 -6.73 2.33 -8.98
CA PRO A 225 -7.19 3.38 -9.89
C PRO A 225 -6.25 4.60 -9.73
N VAL A 226 -5.14 4.61 -10.47
CA VAL A 226 -4.26 5.77 -10.57
C VAL A 226 -4.97 6.78 -11.46
N GLY A 227 -5.74 7.67 -10.84
CA GLY A 227 -6.17 8.92 -11.46
C GLY A 227 -4.98 9.87 -11.53
N TYR A 228 -4.07 9.63 -12.48
CA TYR A 228 -3.07 10.60 -12.94
C TYR A 228 -2.88 10.38 -14.44
N ASP A 229 -3.91 10.76 -15.20
CA ASP A 229 -3.82 10.92 -16.64
C ASP A 229 -3.11 12.26 -16.94
N HIS A 230 -1.81 12.18 -17.25
CA HIS A 230 -1.19 13.19 -18.12
C HIS A 230 -0.11 12.60 -19.02
N MET A 231 -0.42 11.49 -19.70
CA MET A 231 0.27 11.13 -20.94
C MET A 231 -0.74 10.75 -22.02
N ASN A 232 -0.82 11.60 -23.04
CA ASN A 232 -1.50 11.36 -24.31
C ASN A 232 -0.94 10.10 -24.97
N ASN A 233 -1.54 8.94 -24.69
CA ASN A 233 -1.37 7.77 -25.55
C ASN A 233 -2.71 7.06 -25.72
N LYS A 234 -3.47 7.51 -26.72
CA LYS A 234 -4.69 6.87 -27.21
C LYS A 234 -4.33 5.57 -27.93
N ASP A 235 -3.94 4.50 -27.23
CA ASP A 235 -3.92 3.16 -27.86
C ASP A 235 -3.82 1.94 -26.92
N SER A 236 -4.36 2.02 -25.70
CA SER A 236 -4.40 0.85 -24.80
C SER A 236 -5.81 0.53 -24.28
N LYS A 237 -6.75 0.28 -25.20
CA LYS A 237 -8.04 -0.35 -24.88
C LYS A 237 -8.10 -1.71 -25.59
N ASN A 238 -7.85 -2.80 -24.84
CA ASN A 238 -8.32 -4.20 -25.08
C ASN A 238 -7.33 -5.33 -24.77
N LYS A 239 -6.20 -5.10 -24.10
CA LYS A 239 -5.34 -6.21 -23.62
C LYS A 239 -5.76 -6.76 -22.24
N LYS A 240 -7.05 -6.81 -21.92
CA LYS A 240 -7.53 -7.58 -20.77
C LYS A 240 -7.39 -9.07 -21.07
N SER A 241 -6.22 -9.57 -20.65
CA SER A 241 -5.87 -10.91 -20.22
C SER A 241 -6.38 -12.09 -21.06
N LEU A 242 -5.84 -12.18 -22.26
CA LEU A 242 -5.77 -13.42 -23.04
C LEU A 242 -5.20 -14.59 -22.20
N LEU A 243 -4.36 -14.29 -21.20
CA LEU A 243 -3.81 -15.22 -20.21
C LEU A 243 -4.86 -15.78 -19.23
N GLN A 244 -5.78 -14.95 -18.73
CA GLN A 244 -6.87 -15.39 -17.84
C GLN A 244 -7.83 -16.33 -18.57
N ILE A 245 -8.12 -16.04 -19.85
CA ILE A 245 -8.92 -16.94 -20.69
C ILE A 245 -8.19 -18.27 -20.87
N PHE A 246 -6.88 -18.25 -21.08
CA PHE A 246 -6.07 -19.47 -21.24
C PHE A 246 -6.06 -20.34 -19.97
N SER A 247 -5.94 -19.73 -18.78
CA SER A 247 -5.97 -20.43 -17.50
C SER A 247 -7.33 -21.12 -17.23
N LEU A 248 -8.43 -20.41 -17.51
CA LEU A 248 -9.78 -20.95 -17.34
C LEU A 248 -10.08 -22.07 -18.35
N VAL A 249 -9.70 -21.89 -19.61
CA VAL A 249 -9.88 -22.91 -20.65
C VAL A 249 -9.04 -24.15 -20.35
N PHE A 250 -7.78 -23.97 -19.92
CA PHE A 250 -6.91 -25.09 -19.57
C PHE A 250 -7.45 -25.88 -18.37
N SER A 251 -7.91 -25.20 -17.32
CA SER A 251 -8.53 -25.85 -16.16
C SER A 251 -9.80 -26.59 -16.54
N PHE A 252 -10.65 -26.00 -17.39
CA PHE A 252 -11.87 -26.65 -17.89
C PHE A 252 -11.56 -27.89 -18.74
N CYS A 253 -10.60 -27.79 -19.66
CA CYS A 253 -10.15 -28.91 -20.49
C CYS A 253 -9.55 -30.05 -19.65
N LEU A 254 -8.77 -29.73 -18.63
CA LEU A 254 -8.20 -30.71 -17.69
C LEU A 254 -9.30 -31.50 -16.98
N VAL A 255 -10.34 -30.82 -16.49
CA VAL A 255 -11.50 -31.46 -15.85
C VAL A 255 -12.25 -32.38 -16.82
N LEU A 256 -12.54 -31.91 -18.04
CA LEU A 256 -13.27 -32.70 -19.04
C LEU A 256 -12.48 -33.93 -19.50
N PHE A 257 -11.16 -33.83 -19.60
CA PHE A 257 -10.34 -34.95 -20.06
C PHE A 257 -10.12 -36.01 -18.98
N ILE A 258 -9.87 -35.60 -17.73
CA ILE A 258 -9.80 -36.53 -16.59
C ILE A 258 -11.10 -37.34 -16.48
N ARG A 259 -12.26 -36.71 -16.76
CA ARG A 259 -13.56 -37.39 -16.84
C ARG A 259 -13.64 -38.47 -17.92
N LYS A 260 -13.07 -38.22 -19.10
CA LYS A 260 -13.24 -39.07 -20.28
C LYS A 260 -12.30 -40.27 -20.30
N THR A 261 -11.04 -40.08 -19.91
CA THR A 261 -9.99 -41.11 -20.14
C THR A 261 -9.49 -41.76 -18.86
N GLY A 262 -9.64 -41.12 -17.71
CA GLY A 262 -9.09 -41.58 -16.43
C GLY A 262 -7.55 -41.68 -16.40
N LYS A 263 -6.84 -41.21 -17.43
CA LYS A 263 -5.38 -41.16 -17.53
C LYS A 263 -4.95 -39.93 -18.34
N ILE A 264 -3.96 -39.19 -17.86
CA ILE A 264 -3.35 -38.09 -18.61
C ILE A 264 -2.41 -38.70 -19.64
N SER A 265 -2.73 -38.60 -20.94
CA SER A 265 -1.88 -39.05 -22.05
C SER A 265 -1.30 -37.85 -22.79
N LYS A 266 -0.19 -38.03 -23.52
CA LYS A 266 0.44 -36.95 -24.31
C LYS A 266 -0.49 -36.34 -25.35
N GLU A 267 -1.46 -37.10 -25.85
CA GLU A 267 -2.48 -36.63 -26.80
C GLU A 267 -3.40 -35.55 -26.21
N PHE A 268 -3.58 -35.53 -24.88
CA PHE A 268 -4.37 -34.50 -24.19
C PHE A 268 -3.84 -33.09 -24.41
N PHE A 269 -2.53 -32.91 -24.22
CA PHE A 269 -1.89 -31.60 -24.32
C PHE A 269 -1.99 -31.06 -25.75
N LYS A 270 -1.93 -31.96 -26.74
CA LYS A 270 -2.08 -31.64 -28.15
C LYS A 270 -3.50 -31.18 -28.50
N GLU A 271 -4.53 -31.85 -27.98
CA GLU A 271 -5.93 -31.44 -28.18
C GLU A 271 -6.26 -30.10 -27.51
N CYS A 272 -5.80 -29.88 -26.26
CA CYS A 272 -6.04 -28.62 -25.55
C CYS A 272 -5.35 -27.44 -26.23
N TYR A 273 -4.10 -27.63 -26.65
CA TYR A 273 -3.35 -26.63 -27.38
C TYR A 273 -4.05 -26.26 -28.69
N ASN A 274 -4.51 -27.24 -29.46
CA ASN A 274 -5.24 -27.00 -30.71
C ASN A 274 -6.58 -26.28 -30.49
N LEU A 275 -7.31 -26.60 -29.42
CA LEU A 275 -8.58 -25.93 -29.11
C LEU A 275 -8.35 -24.47 -28.69
N ALA A 276 -7.38 -24.23 -27.80
CA ALA A 276 -7.01 -22.88 -27.38
C ALA A 276 -6.53 -22.05 -28.57
N TYR A 277 -5.72 -22.64 -29.46
CA TYR A 277 -5.26 -22.01 -30.69
C TYR A 277 -6.41 -21.63 -31.63
N LYS A 278 -7.40 -22.52 -31.83
CA LYS A 278 -8.60 -22.20 -32.64
C LYS A 278 -9.43 -21.06 -32.05
N LEU A 279 -9.63 -21.03 -30.74
CA LEU A 279 -10.37 -19.95 -30.05
C LEU A 279 -9.64 -18.61 -30.12
N LEU A 280 -8.30 -18.62 -30.15
CA LEU A 280 -7.50 -17.41 -30.34
C LEU A 280 -7.60 -16.87 -31.77
N LEU A 281 -7.63 -17.75 -32.77
CA LEU A 281 -7.78 -17.34 -34.17
C LEU A 281 -9.18 -16.83 -34.48
N SER A 282 -10.23 -17.36 -33.84
CA SER A 282 -11.62 -16.92 -34.09
C SER A 282 -11.95 -15.52 -33.57
N LYS A 283 -11.05 -14.88 -32.81
CA LYS A 283 -11.25 -13.53 -32.25
C LYS A 283 -10.48 -12.43 -32.98
N ARG A 284 -9.78 -12.71 -34.08
CA ARG A 284 -9.19 -11.63 -34.88
C ARG A 284 -10.31 -10.89 -35.65
N PRO A 285 -10.48 -9.58 -35.47
CA PRO A 285 -11.39 -8.82 -36.31
C PRO A 285 -10.91 -8.87 -37.76
N PHE A 286 -11.85 -9.08 -38.68
CA PHE A 286 -11.63 -8.99 -40.12
C PHE A 286 -11.10 -7.58 -40.43
N ALA A 287 -9.85 -7.48 -40.86
CA ALA A 287 -9.32 -6.25 -41.41
C ALA A 287 -10.08 -5.97 -42.73
N GLN A 288 -10.86 -4.90 -42.75
CA GLN A 288 -11.49 -4.41 -43.98
C GLN A 288 -10.39 -3.80 -44.87
N GLU A 289 -10.26 -4.37 -46.06
CA GLU A 289 -9.39 -3.90 -47.12
C GLU A 289 -9.91 -2.55 -47.63
N VAL A 290 -9.16 -1.47 -47.41
CA VAL A 290 -9.46 -0.14 -47.94
C VAL A 290 -8.95 -0.09 -49.38
N GLU A 291 -9.85 -0.26 -50.32
CA GLU A 291 -9.59 -0.12 -51.75
C GLU A 291 -9.48 1.37 -52.10
N HIS A 292 -8.26 1.86 -52.35
CA HIS A 292 -8.00 3.17 -52.92
C HIS A 292 -8.31 3.13 -54.41
N LYS A 293 -9.41 3.75 -54.84
CA LYS A 293 -9.61 4.17 -56.24
C LYS A 293 -8.98 5.54 -56.46
N VAL A 294 -8.16 5.61 -57.51
CA VAL A 294 -7.57 6.81 -58.11
C VAL A 294 -8.66 7.65 -58.78
#